data_AF-A0A9D7RHC0-F1
#
_entry.id   AF-A0A9D7RHC0-F1
#
_cell.length_a   1.000
_cell.length_b   1.000
_cell.length_c   1.000
_cell.angle_alpha   90.00
_cell.angle_beta   90.00
_cell.angle_gamma   90.00
#
_symmetry.space_group_name_H-M   'P 1'
#
loop_
_entity.id
_entity.type
_entity.pdbx_description
1 polymer ?
#
loop_
_entity_poly.entity_id
_entity_poly.type
_entity_poly.pdbx_seq_one_letter_code
_entity_poly.pdbx_strand_id
1 'polypeptide(L)'
;MKMKFIIGLLGLLFFTAAKAEIVPAGDFLLPNGTLNIAAIGSKQLTLNLAGWHVALDPERGPVFSTDPQMLADAWSALGMGLNAKVSALAVSGTDIYVGGSFKGTGAGGSAVPGLNCIAKWNGSAWSGLGSGLNDEVNTIVVSGTNLYVGGKFTGVGTGGTAVTGLNCIAKWNGSGWSALGSGLIYVQIPSFGNVMALAVSGTDIYVGGSFTGVGAGGTAVPGLNTLPNGMVSLGRLWVVV
;
A
#
# COMPACT_ATOMS: atom_id res chain seq x y z
N MET A 1 10.78 -94.54 -19.76
CA MET A 1 9.90 -93.35 -19.64
C MET A 1 10.71 -92.26 -18.93
N LYS A 2 11.12 -91.19 -19.63
CA LYS A 2 11.96 -90.12 -19.07
C LYS A 2 11.06 -89.09 -18.36
N MET A 3 11.26 -88.89 -17.06
CA MET A 3 10.54 -87.85 -16.30
C MET A 3 11.41 -86.59 -16.24
N LYS A 4 10.94 -85.50 -16.85
CA LYS A 4 11.61 -84.19 -16.87
C LYS A 4 11.22 -83.42 -15.62
N PHE A 5 12.21 -82.92 -14.88
CA PHE A 5 12.06 -81.92 -13.83
C PHE A 5 11.73 -80.56 -14.44
N ILE A 6 10.68 -79.89 -13.95
CA ILE A 6 10.41 -78.47 -14.21
C ILE A 6 10.73 -77.70 -12.93
N ILE A 7 11.72 -76.82 -13.05
CA ILE A 7 12.21 -75.92 -12.01
C ILE A 7 11.30 -74.68 -12.03
N GLY A 8 10.51 -74.47 -10.97
CA GLY A 8 9.75 -73.24 -10.77
C GLY A 8 10.63 -72.20 -10.07
N LEU A 9 11.10 -71.21 -10.83
CA LEU A 9 11.87 -70.07 -10.33
C LEU A 9 10.92 -69.13 -9.57
N LEU A 10 10.91 -69.18 -8.24
CA LEU A 10 10.18 -68.23 -7.40
C LEU A 10 10.96 -66.91 -7.41
N GLY A 11 10.50 -65.94 -8.22
CA GLY A 11 11.13 -64.62 -8.32
C GLY A 11 11.06 -63.87 -6.99
N LEU A 12 12.23 -63.67 -6.36
CA LEU A 12 12.38 -62.75 -5.23
C LEU A 12 12.23 -61.32 -5.74
N LEU A 13 11.08 -60.69 -5.48
CA LEU A 13 10.86 -59.26 -5.72
C LEU A 13 11.66 -58.46 -4.68
N PHE A 14 12.83 -57.97 -5.07
CA PHE A 14 13.55 -56.95 -4.31
C PHE A 14 12.87 -55.60 -4.55
N PHE A 15 12.09 -55.12 -3.58
CA PHE A 15 11.75 -53.70 -3.52
C PHE A 15 12.95 -52.97 -2.93
N THR A 16 13.76 -52.33 -3.78
CA THR A 16 14.68 -51.30 -3.30
C THR A 16 13.84 -50.11 -2.86
N ALA A 17 13.88 -49.76 -1.57
CA ALA A 17 13.32 -48.50 -1.12
C ALA A 17 14.04 -47.39 -1.88
N ALA A 18 13.31 -46.65 -2.73
CA ALA A 18 13.86 -45.47 -3.39
C ALA A 18 14.34 -44.51 -2.29
N LYS A 19 15.63 -44.16 -2.30
CA LYS A 19 16.18 -43.18 -1.39
C LYS A 19 15.48 -41.85 -1.66
N ALA A 20 14.80 -41.30 -0.67
CA ALA A 20 14.13 -40.01 -0.80
C ALA A 20 15.15 -38.94 -1.21
N GLU A 21 14.84 -38.21 -2.27
CA GLU A 21 15.64 -37.09 -2.73
C GLU A 21 15.54 -35.95 -1.72
N ILE A 22 16.69 -35.47 -1.25
CA ILE A 22 16.76 -34.33 -0.31
C ILE A 22 16.91 -33.07 -1.14
N VAL A 23 15.96 -32.15 -0.99
CA VAL A 23 15.91 -30.91 -1.76
C VAL A 23 15.99 -29.69 -0.85
N PRO A 24 16.60 -28.57 -1.30
CA PRO A 24 16.61 -27.32 -0.55
C PRO A 24 15.18 -26.81 -0.34
N ALA A 25 14.88 -26.30 0.87
CA ALA A 25 13.56 -25.75 1.15
C ALA A 25 13.19 -24.54 0.27
N GLY A 26 14.16 -23.68 -0.05
CA GLY A 26 13.94 -22.46 -0.84
C GLY A 26 13.30 -22.69 -2.21
N ASP A 27 13.51 -23.87 -2.82
CA ASP A 27 12.95 -24.22 -4.13
C ASP A 27 11.42 -24.38 -4.12
N PHE A 28 10.83 -24.52 -2.92
CA PHE A 28 9.41 -24.80 -2.73
C PHE A 28 8.69 -23.72 -1.91
N LEU A 29 9.30 -22.55 -1.69
CA LEU A 29 8.70 -21.48 -0.89
C LEU A 29 8.26 -20.31 -1.76
N LEU A 30 7.09 -19.77 -1.43
CA LEU A 30 6.64 -18.48 -1.93
C LEU A 30 7.43 -17.34 -1.25
N PRO A 31 7.46 -16.12 -1.82
CA PRO A 31 8.15 -14.98 -1.21
C PRO A 31 7.68 -14.62 0.21
N ASN A 32 6.45 -15.00 0.55
CA ASN A 32 5.87 -14.82 1.89
C ASN A 32 6.24 -15.96 2.88
N GLY A 33 7.14 -16.88 2.50
CA GLY A 33 7.63 -17.98 3.33
C GLY A 33 6.69 -19.18 3.45
N THR A 34 5.56 -19.20 2.73
CA THR A 34 4.63 -20.36 2.74
C THR A 34 5.01 -21.40 1.68
N LEU A 35 4.58 -22.65 1.86
CA LEU A 35 4.89 -23.76 0.96
C LEU A 35 4.11 -23.66 -0.37
N ASN A 36 4.82 -23.63 -1.49
CA ASN A 36 4.28 -23.78 -2.82
C ASN A 36 4.07 -25.27 -3.15
N ILE A 37 2.93 -25.82 -2.73
CA ILE A 37 2.60 -27.24 -2.92
C ILE A 37 2.54 -27.61 -4.41
N ALA A 38 2.19 -26.68 -5.29
CA ALA A 38 2.14 -26.92 -6.73
C ALA A 38 3.53 -27.23 -7.32
N ALA A 39 4.60 -26.69 -6.73
CA ALA A 39 5.99 -26.97 -7.15
C ALA A 39 6.45 -28.39 -6.78
N ILE A 40 5.83 -29.01 -5.76
CA ILE A 40 6.15 -30.37 -5.31
C ILE A 40 5.60 -31.41 -6.30
N GLY A 41 4.45 -31.13 -6.90
CA GLY A 41 3.77 -32.06 -7.81
C GLY A 41 3.43 -33.39 -7.13
N SER A 42 3.62 -34.50 -7.84
CA SER A 42 3.37 -35.87 -7.34
C SER A 42 4.61 -36.55 -6.73
N LYS A 43 5.71 -35.81 -6.53
CA LYS A 43 6.97 -36.38 -6.04
C LYS A 43 6.94 -36.59 -4.52
N GLN A 44 7.55 -37.66 -4.05
CA GLN A 44 7.92 -37.82 -2.64
C GLN A 44 9.34 -37.32 -2.43
N LEU A 45 9.49 -36.25 -1.66
CA LEU A 45 10.75 -35.57 -1.39
C LEU A 45 10.91 -35.35 0.12
N THR A 46 12.16 -35.24 0.56
CA THR A 46 12.49 -34.78 1.92
C THR A 46 12.99 -33.35 1.84
N LEU A 47 12.32 -32.43 2.53
CA LEU A 47 12.72 -31.02 2.55
C LEU A 47 13.85 -30.80 3.55
N ASN A 48 14.98 -30.23 3.11
CA ASN A 48 16.05 -29.83 4.02
C ASN A 48 15.78 -28.45 4.60
N LEU A 49 15.44 -28.41 5.89
CA LEU A 49 15.16 -27.20 6.66
C LEU A 49 16.35 -26.72 7.50
N ALA A 50 17.55 -27.27 7.32
CA ALA A 50 18.72 -26.78 8.04
C ALA A 50 18.96 -25.28 7.75
N GLY A 51 19.09 -24.47 8.81
CA GLY A 51 19.24 -23.01 8.70
C GLY A 51 17.93 -22.24 8.49
N TRP A 52 16.79 -22.93 8.45
CA TRP A 52 15.48 -22.31 8.42
C TRP A 52 14.85 -22.29 9.80
N HIS A 53 14.24 -21.17 10.14
CA HIS A 53 13.33 -21.04 11.25
C HIS A 53 11.89 -21.31 10.76
N VAL A 54 11.05 -21.89 11.63
CA VAL A 54 9.66 -22.25 11.31
C VAL A 54 8.74 -21.71 12.39
N ALA A 55 7.69 -21.00 11.98
CA ALA A 55 6.63 -20.55 12.89
C ALA A 55 5.24 -20.78 12.29
N LEU A 56 4.24 -20.73 13.16
CA LEU A 56 2.84 -20.78 12.77
C LEU A 56 2.31 -19.36 12.70
N ASP A 57 1.90 -18.95 11.52
CA ASP A 57 1.14 -17.73 11.27
C ASP A 57 -0.37 -18.10 11.29
N PRO A 58 -1.22 -17.39 12.06
CA PRO A 58 -2.65 -17.69 12.16
C PRO A 58 -3.43 -17.60 10.85
N GLU A 59 -2.98 -16.78 9.90
CA GLU A 59 -3.63 -16.56 8.61
C GLU A 59 -3.00 -17.40 7.48
N ARG A 60 -1.70 -17.68 7.59
CA ARG A 60 -0.90 -18.31 6.51
C ARG A 60 -0.51 -19.76 6.78
N GLY A 61 -0.64 -20.23 8.02
CA GLY A 61 -0.16 -21.54 8.45
C GLY A 61 1.35 -21.56 8.68
N PRO A 62 2.04 -22.69 8.42
CA PRO A 62 3.49 -22.77 8.60
C PRO A 62 4.24 -21.83 7.66
N VAL A 63 5.06 -20.95 8.24
CA VAL A 63 5.94 -20.03 7.53
C VAL A 63 7.39 -20.40 7.82
N PHE A 64 8.21 -20.39 6.78
CA PHE A 64 9.63 -20.74 6.80
C PHE A 64 10.45 -19.50 6.44
N SER A 65 11.43 -19.14 7.27
CA SER A 65 12.33 -18.02 7.00
C SER A 65 13.74 -18.28 7.51
N THR A 66 14.74 -17.82 6.78
CA THR A 66 16.13 -17.74 7.27
C THR A 66 16.35 -16.51 8.17
N ASP A 67 15.43 -15.54 8.13
CA ASP A 67 15.39 -14.39 9.03
C ASP A 67 14.43 -14.68 10.19
N PRO A 68 14.91 -14.81 11.44
CA PRO A 68 14.08 -15.07 12.61
C PRO A 68 13.10 -13.93 12.93
N GLN A 69 13.31 -12.70 12.42
CA GLN A 69 12.36 -11.59 12.65
C GLN A 69 11.07 -11.74 11.84
N MET A 70 11.10 -12.44 10.70
CA MET A 70 9.94 -12.68 9.85
C MET A 70 8.95 -13.71 10.42
N LEU A 71 9.28 -14.31 11.57
CA LEU A 71 8.50 -15.36 12.23
C LEU A 71 7.96 -14.94 13.60
N ALA A 72 8.33 -13.74 14.03
CA ALA A 72 7.70 -13.09 15.15
C ALA A 72 6.62 -12.15 14.60
N ASP A 73 5.55 -11.93 15.37
CA ASP A 73 4.65 -10.78 15.22
C ASP A 73 5.39 -9.46 15.57
N ALA A 74 6.55 -9.27 14.95
CA ALA A 74 7.46 -8.18 15.19
C ALA A 74 7.27 -7.12 14.11
N TRP A 75 7.11 -5.88 14.57
CA TRP A 75 7.11 -4.73 13.70
C TRP A 75 8.45 -4.64 12.96
N SER A 76 8.39 -4.62 11.63
CA SER A 76 9.54 -4.36 10.78
C SER A 76 9.44 -2.98 10.12
N ALA A 77 10.59 -2.34 9.90
CA ALA A 77 10.64 -1.06 9.21
C ALA A 77 10.37 -1.24 7.72
N LEU A 78 9.59 -0.32 7.13
CA LEU A 78 9.40 -0.25 5.67
C LEU A 78 10.62 0.45 5.03
N GLY A 79 11.60 -0.36 4.63
CA GLY A 79 12.88 0.13 4.12
C GLY A 79 13.58 1.06 5.11
N MET A 80 14.16 2.16 4.62
CA MET A 80 14.80 3.19 5.47
C MET A 80 13.80 4.12 6.19
N GLY A 81 12.49 3.88 6.04
CA GLY A 81 11.44 4.77 6.53
C GLY A 81 11.44 6.15 5.86
N LEU A 82 10.61 7.05 6.39
CA LEU A 82 10.47 8.44 5.95
C LEU A 82 11.10 9.38 6.97
N ASN A 83 11.61 10.54 6.51
CA ASN A 83 12.40 11.46 7.34
C ASN A 83 11.60 12.45 8.20
N ALA A 84 10.28 12.37 8.21
CA ALA A 84 9.44 13.20 9.07
C ALA A 84 8.10 12.49 9.35
N LYS A 85 7.20 13.21 10.03
CA LYS A 85 5.90 12.69 10.44
C LYS A 85 5.09 12.20 9.25
N VAL A 86 4.53 11.00 9.41
CA VAL A 86 3.40 10.49 8.61
C VAL A 86 2.10 10.80 9.38
N SER A 87 1.19 11.52 8.74
CA SER A 87 -0.11 11.93 9.31
C SER A 87 -1.28 11.15 8.74
N ALA A 88 -1.14 10.56 7.55
CA ALA A 88 -2.19 9.86 6.84
C ALA A 88 -1.68 8.57 6.18
N LEU A 89 -2.54 7.56 6.12
CA LEU A 89 -2.26 6.29 5.47
C LEU A 89 -3.53 5.77 4.77
N ALA A 90 -3.38 5.24 3.56
CA ALA A 90 -4.42 4.51 2.85
C ALA A 90 -3.82 3.30 2.12
N VAL A 91 -4.58 2.21 2.03
CA VAL A 91 -4.16 0.97 1.36
C VAL A 91 -5.00 0.78 0.10
N SER A 92 -4.36 0.39 -1.00
CA SER A 92 -5.03 -0.01 -2.24
C SER A 92 -4.34 -1.24 -2.84
N GLY A 93 -4.97 -2.40 -2.70
CA GLY A 93 -4.32 -3.68 -3.03
C GLY A 93 -3.10 -3.90 -2.12
N THR A 94 -1.94 -4.15 -2.72
CA THR A 94 -0.66 -4.33 -1.99
C THR A 94 0.07 -3.01 -1.74
N ASP A 95 -0.44 -1.90 -2.28
CA ASP A 95 0.20 -0.61 -2.18
C ASP A 95 -0.26 0.16 -0.94
N ILE A 96 0.69 0.78 -0.24
CA ILE A 96 0.42 1.68 0.88
C ILE A 96 0.75 3.11 0.45
N TYR A 97 -0.21 3.99 0.55
CA TYR A 97 -0.05 5.43 0.33
C TYR A 97 0.04 6.14 1.67
N VAL A 98 1.03 7.02 1.81
CA VAL A 98 1.25 7.76 3.06
C VAL A 98 1.43 9.24 2.79
N GLY A 99 0.87 10.06 3.67
CA GLY A 99 0.90 11.52 3.60
C GLY A 99 1.42 12.10 4.90
N GLY A 100 2.14 13.22 4.83
CA GLY A 100 2.70 13.86 6.01
C GLY A 100 3.59 15.06 5.69
N SER A 101 4.59 15.31 6.53
CA SER A 101 5.53 16.44 6.40
C SER A 101 6.91 16.04 5.85
N PHE A 102 7.09 14.77 5.46
CA PHE A 102 8.36 14.25 4.96
C PHE A 102 8.72 14.81 3.58
N LYS A 103 10.03 14.92 3.34
CA LYS A 103 10.62 15.35 2.05
C LYS A 103 11.63 14.33 1.51
N GLY A 104 11.75 13.16 2.15
CA GLY A 104 12.72 12.13 1.80
C GLY A 104 12.62 10.90 2.70
N THR A 105 13.58 9.99 2.54
CA THR A 105 13.75 8.77 3.35
C THR A 105 14.65 9.03 4.56
N GLY A 106 14.63 8.12 5.55
CA GLY A 106 15.47 8.21 6.75
C GLY A 106 16.97 8.37 6.46
N ALA A 107 17.73 8.80 7.49
CA ALA A 107 19.15 9.09 7.36
C ALA A 107 19.93 7.92 6.72
N GLY A 108 20.77 8.23 5.73
CA GLY A 108 21.54 7.25 4.97
C GLY A 108 20.80 6.61 3.78
N GLY A 109 19.51 6.91 3.59
CA GLY A 109 18.77 6.51 2.39
C GLY A 109 19.18 7.30 1.15
N SER A 110 19.14 6.65 -0.01
CA SER A 110 19.25 7.36 -1.30
C SER A 110 18.06 8.31 -1.48
N ALA A 111 18.31 9.47 -2.09
CA ALA A 111 17.25 10.40 -2.45
C ALA A 111 16.26 9.71 -3.40
N VAL A 112 15.00 9.62 -3.00
CA VAL A 112 13.91 9.13 -3.85
C VAL A 112 13.17 10.35 -4.41
N PRO A 113 13.19 10.57 -5.73
CA PRO A 113 12.51 11.70 -6.34
C PRO A 113 11.00 11.70 -6.04
N GLY A 114 10.43 12.88 -5.85
CA GLY A 114 8.99 13.06 -5.69
C GLY A 114 8.42 12.69 -4.31
N LEU A 115 9.25 12.37 -3.31
CA LEU A 115 8.82 12.19 -1.91
C LEU A 115 8.47 13.52 -1.22
N ASN A 116 7.60 14.32 -1.82
CA ASN A 116 7.17 15.61 -1.26
C ASN A 116 5.80 15.46 -0.60
N CYS A 117 5.80 15.16 0.71
CA CYS A 117 4.61 15.05 1.56
C CYS A 117 3.63 13.92 1.21
N ILE A 118 3.90 13.14 0.15
CA ILE A 118 3.10 12.01 -0.31
C ILE A 118 4.04 10.92 -0.88
N ALA A 119 3.79 9.66 -0.54
CA ALA A 119 4.60 8.53 -0.97
C ALA A 119 3.77 7.26 -1.13
N LYS A 120 4.30 6.32 -1.91
CA LYS A 120 3.76 4.98 -2.12
C LYS A 120 4.81 3.93 -1.75
N TRP A 121 4.44 2.96 -0.93
CA TRP A 121 5.17 1.72 -0.72
C TRP A 121 4.53 0.60 -1.54
N ASN A 122 5.30 -0.08 -2.36
CA ASN A 122 4.84 -1.17 -3.24
C ASN A 122 5.11 -2.58 -2.68
N GLY A 123 5.54 -2.68 -1.42
CA GLY A 123 6.00 -3.93 -0.80
C GLY A 123 7.52 -4.05 -0.70
N SER A 124 8.29 -3.29 -1.47
CA SER A 124 9.76 -3.34 -1.47
C SER A 124 10.47 -1.99 -1.44
N ALA A 125 9.85 -0.94 -1.99
CA ALA A 125 10.45 0.38 -2.09
C ALA A 125 9.43 1.52 -1.96
N TRP A 126 9.90 2.64 -1.42
CA TRP A 126 9.20 3.92 -1.45
C TRP A 126 9.33 4.58 -2.83
N SER A 127 8.25 5.20 -3.30
CA SER A 127 8.22 5.99 -4.53
C SER A 127 7.34 7.23 -4.35
N GLY A 128 7.68 8.32 -5.06
CA GLY A 128 6.86 9.53 -5.10
C GLY A 128 5.67 9.42 -6.06
N LEU A 129 4.67 10.28 -5.87
CA LEU A 129 3.55 10.45 -6.81
C LEU A 129 3.77 11.72 -7.65
N GLY A 130 4.37 11.55 -8.83
CA GLY A 130 4.84 12.67 -9.64
C GLY A 130 5.88 13.49 -8.87
N SER A 131 5.73 14.82 -8.83
CA SER A 131 6.56 15.69 -7.99
C SER A 131 6.06 15.80 -6.53
N GLY A 132 4.99 15.09 -6.15
CA GLY A 132 4.32 15.22 -4.87
C GLY A 132 3.62 16.58 -4.68
N LEU A 133 3.53 17.06 -3.45
CA LEU A 133 2.80 18.29 -3.07
C LEU A 133 3.71 19.31 -2.36
N ASN A 134 3.39 20.59 -2.47
CA ASN A 134 4.25 21.65 -1.95
C ASN A 134 4.24 21.74 -0.41
N ASP A 135 3.20 21.24 0.25
CA ASP A 135 3.03 21.27 1.70
C ASP A 135 2.37 19.99 2.25
N GLU A 136 2.18 19.93 3.56
CA GLU A 136 1.73 18.76 4.32
C GLU A 136 0.43 18.16 3.80
N VAL A 137 0.40 16.82 3.75
CA VAL A 137 -0.81 16.01 3.54
C VAL A 137 -1.27 15.48 4.89
N ASN A 138 -2.49 15.82 5.28
CA ASN A 138 -3.09 15.44 6.56
C ASN A 138 -4.04 14.26 6.44
N THR A 139 -4.60 14.00 5.26
CA THR A 139 -5.57 12.92 5.05
C THR A 139 -5.47 12.38 3.62
N ILE A 140 -5.74 11.08 3.46
CA ILE A 140 -5.74 10.36 2.19
C ILE A 140 -6.91 9.39 2.22
N VAL A 141 -7.67 9.32 1.13
CA VAL A 141 -8.65 8.25 0.88
C VAL A 141 -8.49 7.70 -0.53
N VAL A 142 -8.72 6.39 -0.67
CA VAL A 142 -8.75 5.70 -1.97
C VAL A 142 -10.21 5.54 -2.38
N SER A 143 -10.53 5.84 -3.64
CA SER A 143 -11.82 5.54 -4.24
C SER A 143 -11.66 5.09 -5.69
N GLY A 144 -11.88 3.80 -5.92
CA GLY A 144 -11.54 3.13 -7.18
C GLY A 144 -10.03 3.18 -7.44
N THR A 145 -9.64 3.64 -8.63
CA THR A 145 -8.24 3.81 -9.02
C THR A 145 -7.63 5.16 -8.62
N ASN A 146 -8.41 6.01 -7.95
CA ASN A 146 -8.00 7.38 -7.61
C ASN A 146 -7.68 7.52 -6.14
N LEU A 147 -6.71 8.38 -5.83
CA LEU A 147 -6.47 8.88 -4.48
C LEU A 147 -6.99 10.30 -4.36
N TYR A 148 -7.56 10.60 -3.21
CA TYR A 148 -7.98 11.93 -2.83
C TYR A 148 -7.20 12.32 -1.58
N VAL A 149 -6.58 13.48 -1.61
CA VAL A 149 -5.71 13.94 -0.54
C VAL A 149 -6.14 15.32 -0.07
N GLY A 150 -6.02 15.53 1.23
CA GLY A 150 -6.35 16.78 1.90
C GLY A 150 -5.20 17.24 2.79
N GLY A 151 -4.96 18.54 2.84
CA GLY A 151 -3.84 19.08 3.62
C GLY A 151 -3.71 20.59 3.58
N LYS A 152 -2.47 21.07 3.66
CA LYS A 152 -2.09 22.49 3.63
C LYS A 152 -1.60 22.97 2.26
N PHE A 153 -1.46 22.04 1.32
CA PHE A 153 -0.86 22.32 0.01
C PHE A 153 -1.74 23.23 -0.85
N THR A 154 -1.09 24.04 -1.66
CA THR A 154 -1.73 24.89 -2.68
C THR A 154 -1.29 24.53 -4.09
N GLY A 155 -0.28 23.66 -4.22
CA GLY A 155 0.31 23.26 -5.49
C GLY A 155 1.08 21.94 -5.39
N VAL A 156 1.69 21.56 -6.50
CA VAL A 156 2.55 20.38 -6.58
C VAL A 156 3.95 20.67 -6.04
N GLY A 157 4.71 19.63 -5.71
CA GLY A 157 6.08 19.76 -5.24
C GLY A 157 7.04 20.28 -6.33
N THR A 158 8.20 20.77 -5.90
CA THR A 158 9.22 21.41 -6.74
C THR A 158 9.60 20.55 -7.95
N GLY A 159 9.74 21.18 -9.12
CA GLY A 159 10.06 20.51 -10.39
C GLY A 159 8.86 19.86 -11.10
N GLY A 160 7.66 19.94 -10.52
CA GLY A 160 6.43 19.49 -11.16
C GLY A 160 5.79 20.54 -12.07
N THR A 161 4.98 20.06 -13.02
CA THR A 161 4.08 20.91 -13.81
C THR A 161 3.03 21.54 -12.91
N ALA A 162 2.91 22.86 -12.94
CA ALA A 162 1.94 23.58 -12.12
C ALA A 162 0.50 23.10 -12.37
N VAL A 163 -0.22 22.84 -11.29
CA VAL A 163 -1.65 22.50 -11.31
C VAL A 163 -2.39 23.60 -10.56
N THR A 164 -3.31 24.26 -11.25
CA THR A 164 -4.12 25.33 -10.66
C THR A 164 -5.29 24.75 -9.86
N GLY A 165 -5.68 25.45 -8.80
CA GLY A 165 -6.90 25.13 -8.05
C GLY A 165 -6.81 23.94 -7.08
N LEU A 166 -5.62 23.44 -6.76
CA LEU A 166 -5.48 22.36 -5.77
C LEU A 166 -6.02 22.77 -4.39
N ASN A 167 -5.71 23.98 -3.90
CA ASN A 167 -6.32 24.60 -2.71
C ASN A 167 -6.77 23.61 -1.62
N CYS A 168 -5.79 22.94 -1.02
CA CYS A 168 -5.93 22.00 0.09
C CYS A 168 -6.60 20.66 -0.24
N ILE A 169 -7.06 20.41 -1.47
CA ILE A 169 -7.68 19.15 -1.90
C ILE A 169 -7.31 18.74 -3.35
N ALA A 170 -6.74 17.55 -3.50
CA ALA A 170 -6.28 17.08 -4.82
C ALA A 170 -6.68 15.63 -5.09
N LYS A 171 -6.76 15.30 -6.39
CA LYS A 171 -6.98 13.95 -6.89
C LYS A 171 -5.76 13.48 -7.66
N TRP A 172 -5.27 12.29 -7.33
CA TRP A 172 -4.31 11.54 -8.15
C TRP A 172 -5.05 10.45 -8.92
N ASN A 173 -4.84 10.41 -10.24
CA ASN A 173 -5.50 9.44 -11.14
C ASN A 173 -4.58 8.28 -11.56
N GLY A 174 -3.39 8.17 -10.98
CA GLY A 174 -2.36 7.20 -11.38
C GLY A 174 -1.20 7.83 -12.17
N SER A 175 -1.41 8.97 -12.82
CA SER A 175 -0.38 9.64 -13.65
C SER A 175 -0.19 11.12 -13.33
N GLY A 176 -1.19 11.81 -12.79
CA GLY A 176 -1.13 13.24 -12.51
C GLY A 176 -2.05 13.70 -11.40
N TRP A 177 -1.67 14.84 -10.80
CA TRP A 177 -2.49 15.58 -9.85
C TRP A 177 -3.50 16.46 -10.57
N SER A 178 -4.71 16.55 -10.03
CA SER A 178 -5.77 17.44 -10.51
C SER A 178 -6.54 18.04 -9.34
N ALA A 179 -7.09 19.23 -9.53
CA ALA A 179 -7.99 19.86 -8.57
C ALA A 179 -9.32 19.09 -8.49
N LEU A 180 -9.98 19.13 -7.33
CA LEU A 180 -11.38 18.74 -7.22
C LEU A 180 -12.27 19.96 -7.41
N GLY A 181 -13.00 19.99 -8.53
CA GLY A 181 -13.81 21.15 -8.89
C GLY A 181 -12.94 22.41 -8.94
N SER A 182 -13.39 23.45 -8.26
CA SER A 182 -12.65 24.71 -8.12
C SER A 182 -11.85 24.81 -6.81
N GLY A 183 -11.68 23.73 -6.05
CA GLY A 183 -10.93 23.72 -4.77
C GLY A 183 -11.68 24.39 -3.61
N LEU A 184 -10.99 24.59 -2.48
CA LEU A 184 -11.57 25.19 -1.26
C LEU A 184 -11.19 26.68 -1.09
N ILE A 185 -12.09 27.45 -0.50
CA ILE A 185 -11.81 28.81 -0.02
C ILE A 185 -11.35 28.67 1.43
N TYR A 186 -10.14 29.14 1.74
CA TYR A 186 -9.65 29.18 3.11
C TYR A 186 -9.51 30.63 3.58
N VAL A 187 -9.61 30.85 4.88
CA VAL A 187 -9.26 32.14 5.46
C VAL A 187 -7.73 32.24 5.48
N GLN A 188 -7.17 33.28 4.86
CA GLN A 188 -5.78 33.69 5.12
C GLN A 188 -5.65 34.27 6.54
N ILE A 189 -5.91 33.44 7.55
CA ILE A 189 -5.27 33.60 8.85
C ILE A 189 -4.04 32.69 8.78
N PRO A 190 -2.85 33.13 9.24
CA PRO A 190 -1.55 32.51 8.93
C PRO A 190 -1.34 31.02 9.28
N SER A 191 -2.36 30.18 9.53
CA SER A 191 -2.18 28.78 9.92
C SER A 191 -3.32 27.77 9.60
N PHE A 192 -4.47 28.12 8.99
CA PHE A 192 -5.63 27.18 8.98
C PHE A 192 -6.48 27.10 7.70
N GLY A 193 -5.85 26.87 6.55
CA GLY A 193 -6.53 26.27 5.39
C GLY A 193 -6.23 24.78 5.34
N ASN A 194 -6.93 23.98 6.14
CA ASN A 194 -6.53 22.58 6.35
C ASN A 194 -7.72 21.66 6.11
N VAL A 195 -7.64 20.83 5.07
CA VAL A 195 -8.45 19.61 5.02
C VAL A 195 -7.84 18.62 6.01
N MET A 196 -8.63 18.23 7.01
CA MET A 196 -8.21 17.35 8.10
C MET A 196 -8.81 15.95 8.00
N ALA A 197 -9.97 15.84 7.35
CA ALA A 197 -10.66 14.58 7.16
C ALA A 197 -11.22 14.48 5.74
N LEU A 198 -11.09 13.29 5.17
CA LEU A 198 -11.79 12.87 3.98
C LEU A 198 -12.53 11.57 4.28
N ALA A 199 -13.74 11.43 3.74
CA ALA A 199 -14.48 10.17 3.76
C ALA A 199 -15.11 9.92 2.39
N VAL A 200 -15.31 8.65 2.05
CA VAL A 200 -15.90 8.22 0.79
C VAL A 200 -17.22 7.51 1.10
N SER A 201 -18.31 7.86 0.40
CA SER A 201 -19.54 7.07 0.39
C SER A 201 -20.05 6.95 -1.05
N GLY A 202 -20.05 5.74 -1.60
CA GLY A 202 -20.37 5.51 -3.00
C GLY A 202 -19.45 6.31 -3.92
N THR A 203 -20.01 7.27 -4.67
CA THR A 203 -19.24 8.14 -5.56
C THR A 203 -18.83 9.47 -4.93
N ASP A 204 -19.26 9.72 -3.69
CA ASP A 204 -19.16 11.01 -3.02
C ASP A 204 -17.95 11.06 -2.09
N ILE A 205 -17.28 12.22 -2.08
CA ILE A 205 -16.17 12.55 -1.18
C ILE A 205 -16.65 13.62 -0.21
N TYR A 206 -16.57 13.32 1.08
CA TYR A 206 -16.89 14.23 2.16
C TYR A 206 -15.60 14.84 2.68
N VAL A 207 -15.60 16.16 2.87
CA VAL A 207 -14.44 16.93 3.32
C VAL A 207 -14.77 17.59 4.66
N GLY A 208 -13.91 17.35 5.65
CA GLY A 208 -13.94 18.01 6.94
C GLY A 208 -12.63 18.77 7.18
N GLY A 209 -12.72 19.98 7.73
CA GLY A 209 -11.56 20.82 7.95
C GLY A 209 -11.91 22.27 8.26
N SER A 210 -10.91 23.13 8.18
CA SER A 210 -11.05 24.59 8.34
C SER A 210 -11.00 25.25 6.96
N PHE A 211 -12.17 25.58 6.42
CA PHE A 211 -12.36 26.33 5.18
C PHE A 211 -13.67 27.12 5.27
N THR A 212 -13.79 28.20 4.51
CA THR A 212 -14.98 29.09 4.52
C THR A 212 -15.88 28.91 3.32
N GLY A 213 -15.53 28.00 2.42
CA GLY A 213 -16.37 27.67 1.28
C GLY A 213 -15.63 26.84 0.25
N VAL A 214 -16.27 26.76 -0.91
CA VAL A 214 -15.81 26.05 -2.09
C VAL A 214 -15.67 27.05 -3.24
N GLY A 215 -14.62 26.91 -4.05
CA GLY A 215 -14.38 27.73 -5.22
C GLY A 215 -13.22 28.72 -5.12
N ALA A 216 -12.11 28.41 -5.80
CA ALA A 216 -11.04 29.35 -6.11
C ALA A 216 -11.59 30.50 -6.96
N GLY A 217 -11.86 31.66 -6.34
CA GLY A 217 -12.43 32.81 -7.03
C GLY A 217 -13.27 33.76 -6.16
N GLY A 218 -13.52 33.41 -4.90
CA GLY A 218 -14.09 34.37 -3.94
C GLY A 218 -15.61 34.57 -4.02
N THR A 219 -16.33 33.82 -4.86
CA THR A 219 -17.79 33.71 -4.71
C THR A 219 -18.10 32.73 -3.59
N ALA A 220 -18.14 33.24 -2.36
CA ALA A 220 -18.88 32.58 -1.29
C ALA A 220 -20.26 32.22 -1.84
N VAL A 221 -20.63 30.94 -1.86
CA VAL A 221 -21.98 30.54 -2.26
C VAL A 221 -22.92 31.05 -1.16
N PRO A 222 -23.79 32.06 -1.42
CA PRO A 222 -24.73 32.53 -0.42
C PRO A 222 -25.69 31.37 -0.11
N GLY A 223 -25.76 30.93 1.15
CA GLY A 223 -26.55 29.76 1.54
C GLY A 223 -25.75 28.49 1.85
N LEU A 224 -24.46 28.61 2.19
CA LEU A 224 -23.58 27.53 2.70
C LEU A 224 -24.16 26.74 3.92
N ASN A 225 -25.35 27.11 4.41
CA ASN A 225 -26.12 26.47 5.50
C ASN A 225 -27.52 25.96 5.08
N THR A 226 -27.82 25.60 3.82
CA THR A 226 -29.24 25.36 3.43
C THR A 226 -29.62 24.00 2.82
N LEU A 227 -28.84 22.95 3.07
CA LEU A 227 -29.48 21.64 3.27
C LEU A 227 -29.78 21.47 4.77
N PRO A 228 -30.92 20.88 5.17
CA PRO A 228 -31.32 20.74 6.58
C PRO A 228 -30.30 20.06 7.51
N ASN A 229 -29.20 19.52 6.96
CA ASN A 229 -28.12 18.80 7.62
C ASN A 229 -26.73 19.49 7.50
N GLY A 230 -26.64 20.73 7.00
CA GLY A 230 -25.38 21.49 6.96
C GLY A 230 -24.38 21.09 5.88
N MET A 231 -24.83 20.40 4.83
CA MET A 231 -23.95 19.88 3.77
C MET A 231 -24.08 20.68 2.46
N VAL A 232 -22.96 20.90 1.76
CA VAL A 232 -22.91 21.58 0.44
C VAL A 232 -22.31 20.65 -0.60
N SER A 233 -22.94 20.56 -1.78
CA SER A 233 -22.47 19.75 -2.92
C SER A 233 -21.99 20.62 -4.09
N LEU A 234 -20.79 20.33 -4.60
CA LEU A 234 -20.36 20.71 -5.96
C LEU A 234 -20.12 19.45 -6.79
N GLY A 235 -21.20 18.73 -7.09
CA GLY A 235 -21.13 17.42 -7.74
C GLY A 235 -20.81 16.33 -6.72
N ARG A 236 -19.72 15.58 -6.92
CA ARG A 236 -19.31 14.48 -6.01
C ARG A 236 -18.60 14.95 -4.74
N LEU A 237 -18.44 16.26 -4.56
CA LEU A 237 -17.77 16.85 -3.41
C LEU A 237 -18.80 17.35 -2.42
N TRP A 238 -18.81 16.77 -1.23
CA TRP A 238 -19.65 17.17 -0.11
C TRP A 238 -18.80 17.77 0.99
N VAL A 239 -19.28 18.85 1.57
CA VAL A 239 -18.53 19.62 2.55
C VAL A 239 -19.30 19.67 3.85
N VAL A 240 -18.61 19.36 4.96
CA VAL A 240 -19.12 19.52 6.32
C VAL A 240 -18.28 20.61 6.98
N VAL A 241 -18.94 21.70 7.39
CA VAL A 241 -18.35 22.80 8.18
C VAL A 241 -18.46 22.48 9.66
#